data_AF-A0A7W0THR3-F1
#
_entry.id   AF-A0A7W0THR3-F1
#
_cell.length_a   1.000
_cell.length_b   1.000
_cell.length_c   1.000
_cell.angle_alpha   90.00
_cell.angle_beta   90.00
_cell.angle_gamma   90.00
#
_symmetry.space_group_name_H-M   'P 1'
#
loop_
_entity.id
_entity.type
_entity.pdbx_description
1 polymer ?
#
loop_
_entity_poly.entity_id
_entity_poly.type
_entity_poly.pdbx_seq_one_letter_code
_entity_poly.pdbx_strand_id
1 'polypeptide(L)'
;MIQRIDRLGAELPPPSDPDPDGAAAVQELMGGRFGEMSTFLNYTFQSFNFRARQKARPFYDLITNIAAEEFGHIELVAATINTMLTGASPTDDGKAPKASLAGV
;
A
#
# COMPACT_ATOMS: atom_id res chain seq x y z
N MET A 1 -12.26 15.36 -7.21
CA MET A 1 -12.77 14.90 -5.90
C MET A 1 -12.61 13.40 -5.85
N ILE A 2 -12.26 12.86 -4.68
CA ILE A 2 -12.13 11.42 -4.43
C ILE A 2 -13.43 10.95 -3.78
N GLN A 3 -13.94 9.80 -4.22
CA GLN A 3 -15.03 9.07 -3.55
C GLN A 3 -14.45 7.75 -3.05
N ARG A 4 -14.93 7.26 -1.91
CA ARG A 4 -14.49 5.99 -1.33
C ARG A 4 -15.63 4.97 -1.42
N ILE A 5 -15.31 3.79 -1.90
CA ILE A 5 -16.18 2.61 -1.86
C ILE A 5 -15.64 1.73 -0.73
N ASP A 6 -16.50 1.32 0.21
CA ASP A 6 -16.09 0.50 1.37
C ASP A 6 -15.95 -0.98 0.96
N ARG A 7 -14.94 -1.25 0.13
CA ARG A 7 -14.60 -2.58 -0.40
C ARG A 7 -13.14 -2.61 -0.83
N LEU A 8 -12.44 -3.71 -0.49
CA LEU A 8 -11.09 -3.96 -0.98
C LEU A 8 -11.04 -4.21 -2.49
N GLY A 9 -9.93 -3.85 -3.14
CA GLY A 9 -9.72 -4.09 -4.57
C GLY A 9 -9.75 -5.57 -4.97
N ALA A 10 -9.44 -6.47 -4.03
CA ALA A 10 -9.53 -7.92 -4.19
C ALA A 10 -9.98 -8.59 -2.88
N GLU A 11 -10.53 -9.80 -3.00
CA GLU A 11 -10.82 -10.63 -1.84
C GLU A 11 -9.51 -11.17 -1.23
N LEU A 12 -9.39 -11.08 0.09
CA LEU A 12 -8.30 -11.68 0.85
C LEU A 12 -8.78 -13.00 1.47
N PRO A 13 -7.90 -14.02 1.59
CA PRO A 13 -8.22 -15.22 2.34
C PRO A 13 -8.48 -14.87 3.82
N PRO A 14 -9.23 -15.72 4.56
CA PRO A 14 -9.41 -15.52 5.98
C PRO A 14 -8.06 -15.51 6.72
N PRO A 15 -7.95 -14.81 7.86
CA PRO A 15 -6.73 -14.79 8.66
C PRO A 15 -6.25 -16.20 9.03
N SER A 16 -4.95 -16.44 8.90
CA SER A 16 -4.27 -17.64 9.41
C SER A 16 -3.76 -17.42 10.84
N ASP A 17 -2.96 -18.35 11.36
CA ASP A 17 -2.16 -18.11 12.56
C ASP A 17 -1.36 -16.80 12.41
N PRO A 18 -1.18 -16.03 13.50
CA PRO A 18 -0.50 -14.74 13.42
C PRO A 18 0.94 -14.88 12.92
N ASP A 19 1.33 -14.04 11.96
CA ASP A 19 2.67 -14.00 11.36
C ASP A 19 3.26 -12.57 11.39
N PRO A 20 3.82 -12.14 12.54
CA PRO A 20 4.42 -10.82 12.67
C PRO A 20 5.67 -10.59 11.80
N ASP A 21 6.45 -11.64 11.52
CA ASP A 21 7.67 -11.54 10.71
C ASP A 21 7.30 -11.35 9.24
N GLY A 22 6.33 -12.12 8.74
CA GLY A 22 5.76 -11.93 7.41
C GLY A 22 5.10 -10.56 7.26
N ALA A 23 4.36 -10.10 8.27
CA ALA A 23 3.77 -8.76 8.27
C ALA A 23 4.85 -7.66 8.18
N ALA A 24 5.97 -7.83 8.90
CA ALA A 24 7.11 -6.92 8.81
C ALA A 24 7.81 -6.93 7.45
N ALA A 25 7.85 -8.07 6.75
CA ALA A 25 8.35 -8.15 5.38
C ALA A 25 7.42 -7.46 4.38
N VAL A 26 6.10 -7.67 4.50
CA VAL A 26 5.08 -7.04 3.64
C VAL A 26 5.05 -5.51 3.82
N GLN A 27 5.49 -4.97 4.95
CA GLN A 27 5.65 -3.51 5.13
C GLN A 27 6.55 -2.85 4.08
N GLU A 28 7.54 -3.55 3.52
CA GLU A 28 8.35 -3.01 2.41
C GLU A 28 7.49 -2.74 1.16
N LEU A 29 6.46 -3.56 0.93
CA LEU A 29 5.48 -3.34 -0.14
C LEU A 29 4.54 -2.17 0.16
N MET A 30 4.38 -1.76 1.43
CA MET A 30 3.56 -0.60 1.78
C MET A 30 4.36 0.69 1.81
N GLY A 31 5.26 0.81 2.79
CA GLY A 31 6.01 2.03 3.11
C GLY A 31 7.46 2.02 2.66
N GLY A 32 7.91 0.92 2.04
CA GLY A 32 9.25 0.81 1.49
C GLY A 32 9.49 1.75 0.31
N ARG A 33 10.75 1.87 -0.11
CA ARG A 33 11.15 2.84 -1.15
C ARG A 33 10.38 2.61 -2.47
N PHE A 34 10.11 1.35 -2.77
CA PHE A 34 9.38 0.93 -3.97
C PHE A 34 7.98 0.36 -3.64
N GLY A 35 7.46 0.65 -2.45
CA GLY A 35 6.12 0.23 -2.04
C GLY A 35 4.99 1.10 -2.61
N GLU A 36 3.76 0.70 -2.31
CA GLU A 36 2.54 1.30 -2.85
C GLU A 36 2.34 2.76 -2.42
N MET A 37 2.90 3.17 -1.27
CA MET A 37 2.89 4.59 -0.89
C MET A 37 3.72 5.44 -1.86
N SER A 38 4.82 4.90 -2.39
CA SER A 38 5.65 5.59 -3.37
C SER A 38 4.95 5.69 -4.72
N THR A 39 4.35 4.60 -5.22
CA THR A 39 3.60 4.62 -6.49
C THR A 39 2.41 5.58 -6.40
N PHE A 40 1.61 5.45 -5.34
CA PHE A 40 0.47 6.32 -5.05
C PHE A 40 0.86 7.80 -5.05
N LEU A 41 1.86 8.20 -4.25
CA LEU A 41 2.24 9.60 -4.14
C LEU A 41 2.90 10.11 -5.42
N ASN A 42 3.72 9.30 -6.09
CA ASN A 42 4.34 9.69 -7.36
C ASN A 42 3.29 10.03 -8.42
N TYR A 43 2.36 9.12 -8.69
CA TYR A 43 1.34 9.35 -9.71
C TYR A 43 0.34 10.42 -9.29
N THR A 44 0.00 10.51 -8.00
CA THR A 44 -0.86 11.57 -7.47
C THR A 44 -0.24 12.95 -7.72
N PHE A 45 1.01 13.17 -7.33
CA PHE A 45 1.67 14.46 -7.53
C PHE A 45 1.94 14.75 -9.01
N GLN A 46 2.25 13.73 -9.83
CA GLN A 46 2.33 13.90 -11.28
C GLN A 46 0.98 14.33 -11.88
N SER A 47 -0.13 13.76 -11.43
CA SER A 47 -1.47 14.14 -11.88
C SER A 47 -1.80 15.60 -11.52
N PHE A 48 -1.43 16.04 -10.31
CA PHE A 48 -1.63 17.41 -9.86
C PHE A 48 -0.78 18.38 -10.67
N ASN A 49 0.49 18.04 -10.88
CA ASN A 49 1.46 18.87 -11.59
C ASN A 49 1.37 18.76 -13.12
N PHE A 50 0.49 17.92 -13.65
CA PHE A 50 0.39 17.66 -15.09
C PHE A 50 0.00 18.93 -15.86
N ARG A 51 0.84 19.31 -16.83
CA ARG A 51 0.66 20.50 -17.68
C ARG A 51 -0.05 20.14 -18.98
N ALA A 52 -0.75 21.11 -19.56
CA ALA A 52 -1.46 20.94 -20.83
C ALA A 52 -2.47 19.77 -20.85
N ARG A 53 -3.21 19.60 -19.75
CA ARG A 53 -4.18 18.50 -19.52
C ARG A 53 -5.16 18.25 -20.68
N GLN A 54 -5.56 19.29 -21.41
CA GLN A 54 -6.46 19.15 -22.56
C GLN A 54 -5.73 18.74 -23.86
N LYS A 55 -4.47 19.19 -24.05
CA LYS A 55 -3.70 18.87 -25.26
C LYS A 55 -3.11 17.46 -25.22
N ALA A 56 -2.72 17.00 -24.04
CA ALA A 56 -2.14 15.67 -23.80
C ALA A 56 -3.08 14.80 -22.94
N ARG A 57 -4.39 14.86 -23.25
CA ARG A 57 -5.44 14.28 -22.43
C ARG A 57 -5.27 12.78 -22.14
N PRO A 58 -4.91 11.92 -23.11
CA PRO A 58 -4.74 10.49 -22.85
C PRO A 58 -3.70 10.17 -21.77
N PHE A 59 -2.61 10.93 -21.72
CA PHE A 59 -1.54 10.74 -20.73
C PHE A 59 -1.95 11.25 -19.35
N TYR A 60 -2.66 12.38 -19.31
CA TYR A 60 -3.23 12.91 -18.07
C TYR A 60 -4.23 11.92 -17.46
N ASP A 61 -5.13 11.39 -18.29
CA ASP A 61 -6.13 10.42 -17.85
C ASP A 61 -5.47 9.12 -17.37
N LEU A 62 -4.45 8.62 -18.08
CA LEU A 62 -3.68 7.44 -17.65
C LEU A 62 -3.06 7.62 -16.26
N ILE A 63 -2.29 8.68 -16.05
CA ILE A 63 -1.61 8.92 -14.76
C ILE A 63 -2.63 9.15 -13.64
N THR A 64 -3.70 9.89 -13.92
CA THR A 64 -4.74 10.16 -12.92
C THR A 64 -5.53 8.90 -12.58
N ASN A 65 -5.74 7.99 -13.54
CA ASN A 65 -6.43 6.73 -13.32
C ASN A 65 -5.57 5.77 -12.49
N ILE A 66 -4.28 5.62 -12.83
CA ILE A 66 -3.35 4.81 -12.04
C ILE A 66 -3.23 5.37 -10.61
N ALA A 67 -3.08 6.69 -10.45
CA ALA A 67 -3.04 7.30 -9.11
C ALA A 67 -4.28 6.97 -8.25
N ALA A 68 -5.44 6.80 -8.87
CA ALA A 68 -6.66 6.39 -8.17
C ALA A 68 -6.66 4.90 -7.82
N GLU A 69 -6.10 4.05 -8.68
CA GLU A 69 -5.92 2.61 -8.43
C GLU A 69 -4.96 2.36 -7.25
N GLU A 70 -3.84 3.09 -7.19
CA GLU A 70 -2.85 2.92 -6.11
C GLU A 70 -3.42 3.26 -4.72
N PHE A 71 -4.50 4.06 -4.65
CA PHE A 71 -5.23 4.28 -3.39
C PHE A 71 -5.86 2.98 -2.87
N GLY A 72 -6.33 2.12 -3.78
CA GLY A 72 -6.84 0.79 -3.43
C GLY A 72 -5.71 -0.20 -3.08
N HIS A 73 -4.54 -0.08 -3.71
CA HIS A 73 -3.39 -0.92 -3.39
C HIS A 73 -2.86 -0.67 -1.98
N ILE A 74 -2.72 0.59 -1.55
CA ILE A 74 -2.32 0.89 -0.17
C ILE A 74 -3.34 0.35 0.84
N GLU A 75 -4.65 0.38 0.53
CA GLU A 75 -5.70 -0.19 1.39
C GLU A 75 -5.60 -1.72 1.44
N LEU A 76 -5.36 -2.37 0.29
CA LEU A 76 -5.24 -3.82 0.20
C LEU A 76 -3.99 -4.36 0.93
N VAL A 77 -2.84 -3.69 0.78
CA VAL A 77 -1.61 -4.08 1.48
C VAL A 77 -1.76 -3.85 2.99
N ALA A 78 -2.37 -2.73 3.41
CA ALA A 78 -2.68 -2.49 4.82
C ALA A 78 -3.61 -3.58 5.39
N ALA A 79 -4.65 -3.96 4.65
CA ALA A 79 -5.55 -5.04 5.04
C ALA A 79 -4.83 -6.40 5.14
N THR A 80 -3.88 -6.67 4.24
CA THR A 80 -3.03 -7.86 4.28
C THR A 80 -2.19 -7.90 5.56
N ILE A 81 -1.48 -6.81 5.87
CA ILE A 81 -0.66 -6.69 7.08
C ILE A 81 -1.52 -6.90 8.34
N ASN A 82 -2.68 -6.26 8.40
CA ASN A 82 -3.59 -6.40 9.54
C ASN A 82 -4.14 -7.83 9.68
N THR A 83 -4.40 -8.50 8.56
CA THR A 83 -4.83 -9.91 8.53
C THR A 83 -3.75 -10.81 9.12
N MET A 84 -2.48 -10.60 8.74
CA MET A 84 -1.33 -11.36 9.27
C MET A 84 -1.09 -11.11 10.77
N LEU A 85 -1.45 -9.94 11.28
CA LEU A 85 -1.30 -9.57 12.69
C LEU A 85 -2.53 -9.95 13.55
N THR A 86 -3.59 -10.50 12.95
CA THR A 86 -4.81 -10.84 13.69
C THR A 86 -4.52 -11.94 14.70
N GLY A 87 -4.74 -11.65 15.99
CA GLY A 87 -4.45 -12.58 17.09
C GLY A 87 -3.00 -12.56 17.58
N ALA A 88 -2.13 -11.73 17.01
CA ALA A 88 -0.77 -11.54 17.53
C ALA A 88 -0.81 -10.87 18.91
N SER A 89 -0.04 -11.40 19.86
CA SER A 89 0.25 -10.71 21.12
C SER A 89 1.41 -9.73 20.92
N PRO A 90 1.40 -8.56 21.58
CA PRO A 90 2.58 -7.70 21.61
C PRO A 90 3.77 -8.51 22.12
N THR A 91 4.92 -8.43 21.44
CA THR A 91 6.17 -8.88 22.06
C THR A 91 6.45 -7.94 23.25
N ASP A 92 6.86 -8.51 24.39
CA ASP A 92 7.00 -7.82 25.69
C ASP A 92 7.90 -6.56 25.70
N ASP A 93 8.57 -6.27 24.58
CA ASP A 93 9.58 -5.21 24.47
C ASP A 93 9.16 -4.04 23.56
N GLY A 94 8.01 -4.12 22.86
CA GLY A 94 7.59 -3.10 21.87
C GLY A 94 8.58 -2.90 20.71
N LYS A 95 9.51 -3.84 20.51
CA LYS A 95 10.52 -3.80 19.45
C LYS A 95 10.01 -4.58 18.23
N ALA A 96 10.27 -4.02 17.05
CA ALA A 96 10.10 -4.76 15.80
C ALA A 96 10.85 -6.11 15.88
N PRO A 97 10.31 -7.18 15.28
CA PRO A 97 10.98 -8.48 15.27
C PRO A 97 12.41 -8.36 14.76
N LYS A 98 13.35 -9.04 15.42
CA LYS A 98 14.78 -9.02 15.04
C LYS A 98 15.04 -9.92 13.83
N ALA A 99 14.42 -9.67 12.68
CA ALA A 99 14.86 -10.14 11.36
C ALA A 99 13.90 -9.68 10.24
N SER A 100 14.12 -8.50 9.67
CA SER A 100 13.69 -8.26 8.27
C SER A 100 14.73 -7.51 7.44
N LEU A 101 15.81 -6.99 8.06
CA LEU A 101 16.86 -6.23 7.37
C LEU A 101 18.30 -6.63 7.78
N ALA A 102 18.50 -7.79 8.40
CA ALA A 102 19.85 -8.31 8.62
C ALA A 102 20.40 -8.92 7.31
N GLY A 103 20.75 -8.07 6.33
CA GLY A 103 21.37 -8.54 5.09
C GLY A 103 21.35 -7.63 3.86
N VAL A 104 20.94 -6.35 3.95
CA VAL A 104 21.09 -5.37 2.86
C VAL A 104 21.98 -4.23 3.32
#